data_AF-A0A6J0LMS9-F1
#
_entry.id   AF-A0A6J0LMS9-F1
#
_cell.length_a   1.000
_cell.length_b   1.000
_cell.length_c   1.000
_cell.angle_alpha   90.00
_cell.angle_beta   90.00
_cell.angle_gamma   90.00
#
_symmetry.space_group_name_H-M   'P 1'
#
loop_
_entity.id
_entity.type
_entity.pdbx_description
1 polymer ?
#
loop_
_entity_poly.entity_id
_entity_poly.type
_entity_poly.pdbx_seq_one_letter_code
_entity_poly.pdbx_strand_id
1 'polypeptide(L)'
;MDESSSCAHRSANGMPGTMSNRVISLCRRNVAVSDIPVSPEESYKMMYSYLYMLKQLNPGTKTCVKLDEGSKFKYLFVALGVCIEGFAVMRKVIVVDATWLKNGYGGVLVFAKAQDPNQHDYPLAFAVLDGENDASWTWFFEMLKSVIPDSSELVFMSNRNRIMISAIANVFPQAHHGHCLWHLKEIVKLHACGVRKDIVGHRFMELGRYYTVADFNSAYDSFKISYPSAYKYVEEQTEKDRWARVFFPRDMYNLDTSNSVESMKNVFKEATTWALIPMLDCIIGKFSDWFNQHRKDAVAGSIDSKLVPRVKNCLHELWHVAQKLPVRKIDSYVFEYEITDTEGKMFLVSLVERSRTCKVWDYEKFPCLHGLAAYIYYTTTVGSRIHIHELCSEYYWSELWALAYSRTLYVVPTSLLGMYRITSRR
;
A
#
# COMPACT_ATOMS: atom_id res chain seq x y z
N MET A 1 -11.11 0.57 -27.43
CA MET A 1 -11.42 0.75 -25.99
C MET A 1 -11.27 -0.63 -25.40
N ASP A 2 -10.14 -0.81 -24.71
CA ASP A 2 -9.47 -2.09 -24.47
C ASP A 2 -10.27 -3.08 -23.62
N GLU A 3 -10.56 -4.27 -24.16
CA GLU A 3 -10.99 -5.41 -23.33
C GLU A 3 -9.79 -6.11 -22.67
N SER A 4 -8.58 -5.91 -23.19
CA SER A 4 -7.31 -6.41 -22.63
C SER A 4 -6.86 -5.66 -21.37
N SER A 5 -7.25 -4.39 -21.19
CA SER A 5 -7.06 -3.65 -19.92
C SER A 5 -8.13 -4.01 -18.88
N SER A 6 -9.27 -4.55 -19.34
CA SER A 6 -10.46 -4.74 -18.53
C SER A 6 -10.33 -5.86 -17.50
N CYS A 7 -9.50 -6.89 -17.69
CA CYS A 7 -9.36 -7.94 -16.67
C CYS A 7 -8.45 -7.48 -15.50
N ALA A 8 -7.39 -6.71 -15.79
CA ALA A 8 -6.57 -6.07 -14.75
C ALA A 8 -7.35 -4.94 -14.03
N HIS A 9 -8.25 -4.24 -14.73
CA HIS A 9 -9.08 -3.17 -14.15
C HIS A 9 -10.39 -3.63 -13.49
N ARG A 10 -11.00 -4.75 -13.92
CA ARG A 10 -12.23 -5.29 -13.30
C ARG A 10 -11.97 -5.94 -11.94
N SER A 11 -10.73 -6.33 -11.64
CA SER A 11 -10.36 -6.86 -10.31
C SER A 11 -10.23 -5.78 -9.21
N ALA A 12 -10.42 -4.49 -9.54
CA ALA A 12 -10.30 -3.36 -8.62
C ALA A 12 -11.66 -2.77 -8.17
N ASN A 13 -12.79 -3.20 -8.73
CA ASN A 13 -14.12 -2.71 -8.39
C ASN A 13 -15.06 -3.87 -8.01
N GLY A 14 -14.94 -4.35 -6.78
CA GLY A 14 -15.79 -5.40 -6.25
C GLY A 14 -15.48 -5.74 -4.79
N MET A 15 -15.79 -4.84 -3.86
CA MET A 15 -16.08 -5.24 -2.48
C MET A 15 -17.55 -4.92 -2.17
N PRO A 16 -18.31 -5.86 -1.60
CA PRO A 16 -19.67 -5.61 -1.16
C PRO A 16 -19.64 -4.71 0.08
N GLY A 17 -20.37 -3.60 0.00
CA GLY A 17 -20.68 -2.75 1.13
C GLY A 17 -21.55 -3.50 2.14
N THR A 18 -20.94 -4.13 3.13
CA THR A 18 -21.60 -4.55 4.39
C THR A 18 -20.64 -4.66 5.59
N MET A 19 -19.35 -4.27 5.47
CA MET A 19 -18.41 -4.30 6.60
C MET A 19 -18.54 -3.11 7.59
N SER A 20 -19.28 -2.04 7.25
CA SER A 20 -19.36 -0.84 8.10
C SER A 20 -19.95 -1.12 9.50
N ASN A 21 -20.99 -1.96 9.59
CA ASN A 21 -21.68 -2.20 10.86
C ASN A 21 -20.94 -3.15 11.82
N ARG A 22 -20.15 -4.11 11.30
CA ARG A 22 -19.29 -4.97 12.14
C ARG A 22 -18.07 -4.24 12.66
N VAL A 23 -17.50 -3.31 11.87
CA VAL A 23 -16.30 -2.52 12.19
C VAL A 23 -16.53 -1.59 13.38
N ILE A 24 -17.65 -0.86 13.39
CA ILE A 24 -18.07 -0.02 14.54
C ILE A 24 -18.28 -0.88 15.80
N SER A 25 -18.84 -2.09 15.64
CA SER A 25 -19.09 -2.99 16.77
C SER A 25 -17.81 -3.51 17.43
N LEU A 26 -16.71 -3.68 16.70
CA LEU A 26 -15.44 -4.18 17.27
C LEU A 26 -14.64 -3.09 18.00
N CYS A 27 -14.58 -1.86 17.45
CA CYS A 27 -14.01 -0.73 18.21
C CYS A 27 -14.81 -0.50 19.50
N ARG A 28 -16.14 -0.63 19.45
CA ARG A 28 -17.01 -0.57 20.64
C ARG A 28 -16.87 -1.78 21.58
N ARG A 29 -16.63 -2.99 21.08
CA ARG A 29 -16.42 -4.20 21.92
C ARG A 29 -15.11 -4.15 22.69
N ASN A 30 -14.03 -3.61 22.11
CA ASN A 30 -12.78 -3.40 22.85
C ASN A 30 -12.94 -2.30 23.91
N VAL A 31 -13.80 -1.30 23.67
CA VAL A 31 -14.18 -0.28 24.68
C VAL A 31 -15.03 -0.87 25.79
N ALA A 32 -15.92 -1.85 25.52
CA ALA A 32 -16.71 -2.51 26.56
C ALA A 32 -15.87 -3.34 27.55
N VAL A 33 -14.58 -3.59 27.27
CA VAL A 33 -13.64 -4.24 28.20
C VAL A 33 -12.81 -3.20 28.99
N SER A 34 -12.86 -1.92 28.61
CA SER A 34 -12.16 -0.82 29.30
C SER A 34 -13.14 0.27 29.76
N ASP A 35 -13.98 -0.05 30.74
CA ASP A 35 -14.84 0.90 31.48
C ASP A 35 -14.03 1.87 32.39
N ILE A 36 -12.85 2.31 31.95
CA ILE A 36 -12.10 3.36 32.63
C ILE A 36 -12.22 4.61 31.76
N PRO A 37 -13.06 5.59 32.13
CA PRO A 37 -12.96 6.93 31.56
C PRO A 37 -11.62 7.52 32.00
N VAL A 38 -10.57 7.23 31.25
CA VAL A 38 -9.26 7.87 31.42
C VAL A 38 -9.43 9.29 30.90
N SER A 39 -9.26 10.28 31.77
CA SER A 39 -9.29 11.67 31.33
C SER A 39 -8.18 11.90 30.28
N PRO A 40 -8.31 12.88 29.38
CA PRO A 40 -7.25 13.15 28.43
C PRO A 40 -5.90 13.45 29.11
N GLU A 41 -5.91 14.18 30.23
CA GLU A 41 -4.70 14.46 31.02
C GLU A 41 -4.12 13.18 31.62
N GLU A 42 -4.96 12.28 32.13
CA GLU A 42 -4.52 10.97 32.61
C GLU A 42 -3.91 10.13 31.47
N SER A 43 -4.46 10.22 30.26
CA SER A 43 -3.93 9.49 29.10
C SER A 43 -2.49 9.91 28.79
N TYR A 44 -2.19 11.20 28.79
CA TYR A 44 -0.82 11.68 28.58
C TYR A 44 0.12 11.28 29.74
N LYS A 45 -0.36 11.25 31.00
CA LYS A 45 0.43 10.76 32.14
C LYS A 45 0.75 9.26 32.03
N MET A 46 -0.14 8.48 31.44
CA MET A 46 0.02 7.03 31.26
C MET A 46 0.88 6.65 30.04
N MET A 47 1.20 7.60 29.16
CA MET A 47 1.89 7.36 27.89
C MET A 47 3.20 6.58 28.06
N TYR A 48 4.09 6.99 28.97
CA TYR A 48 5.38 6.32 29.13
C TYR A 48 5.23 4.88 29.63
N SER A 49 4.35 4.63 30.59
CA SER A 49 4.05 3.28 31.09
C SER A 49 3.44 2.41 29.99
N TYR A 50 2.53 2.97 29.19
CA TYR A 50 1.93 2.28 28.05
C TYR A 50 2.99 1.86 27.03
N LEU A 51 3.84 2.80 26.59
CA LEU A 51 4.88 2.54 25.60
C LEU A 51 5.95 1.56 26.12
N TYR A 52 6.26 1.62 27.42
CA TYR A 52 7.13 0.64 28.06
C TYR A 52 6.54 -0.77 27.96
N MET A 53 5.28 -0.95 28.37
CA MET A 53 4.61 -2.24 28.28
C MET A 53 4.49 -2.74 26.85
N LEU A 54 4.17 -1.84 25.90
CA LEU A 54 4.13 -2.17 24.48
C LEU A 54 5.46 -2.74 23.98
N LYS A 55 6.59 -2.15 24.39
CA LYS A 55 7.94 -2.65 24.07
C LYS A 55 8.26 -4.00 24.70
N GLN A 56 7.84 -4.23 25.96
CA GLN A 56 8.06 -5.51 26.63
C GLN A 56 7.30 -6.65 25.95
N LEU A 57 6.04 -6.40 25.59
CA LEU A 57 5.16 -7.38 24.96
C LEU A 57 5.50 -7.63 23.49
N ASN A 58 6.06 -6.62 22.80
CA ASN A 58 6.40 -6.69 21.39
C ASN A 58 7.88 -6.34 21.18
N PRO A 59 8.81 -7.32 21.37
CA PRO A 59 10.23 -7.11 21.18
C PRO A 59 10.56 -6.51 19.80
N GLY A 60 11.55 -5.61 19.75
CA GLY A 60 11.92 -4.87 18.54
C GLY A 60 11.11 -3.60 18.30
N THR A 61 10.03 -3.37 19.04
CA THR A 61 9.22 -2.13 18.94
C THR A 61 10.05 -0.89 19.25
N LYS A 62 9.99 0.09 18.36
CA LYS A 62 10.58 1.42 18.55
C LYS A 62 9.49 2.43 18.84
N THR A 63 9.70 3.19 19.90
CA THR A 63 8.84 4.33 20.23
C THR A 63 9.70 5.52 20.61
N CYS A 64 9.24 6.72 20.23
CA CYS A 64 9.90 7.98 20.54
C CYS A 64 8.84 9.00 20.96
N VAL A 65 9.10 9.73 22.04
CA VAL A 65 8.28 10.85 22.50
C VAL A 65 9.14 12.11 22.43
N LYS A 66 8.64 13.15 21.76
CA LYS A 66 9.25 14.48 21.75
C LYS A 66 8.43 15.40 22.62
N LEU A 67 9.10 16.15 23.48
CA LEU A 67 8.52 17.25 24.26
C LEU A 67 8.93 18.58 23.65
N ASP A 68 8.13 19.63 23.87
CA ASP A 68 8.51 21.01 23.58
C ASP A 68 9.42 21.59 24.67
N GLU A 69 9.83 22.85 24.51
CA GLU A 69 10.68 23.56 25.47
C GLU A 69 10.03 23.71 26.85
N GLY A 70 8.69 23.68 26.92
CA GLY A 70 7.92 23.71 28.16
C GLY A 70 7.66 22.32 28.76
N SER A 71 8.35 21.27 28.28
CA SER A 71 8.14 19.87 28.69
C SER A 71 6.71 19.36 28.42
N LYS A 72 5.99 19.96 27.47
CA LYS A 72 4.67 19.48 27.05
C LYS A 72 4.82 18.49 25.91
N PHE A 73 3.85 17.59 25.80
CA PHE A 73 3.78 16.64 24.70
C PHE A 73 3.80 17.37 23.35
N LYS A 74 4.69 16.94 22.46
CA LYS A 74 4.79 17.47 21.10
C LYS A 74 4.55 16.36 20.07
N TYR A 75 5.40 15.32 20.06
CA TYR A 75 5.30 14.22 19.09
C TYR A 75 5.33 12.84 19.76
N LEU A 76 4.64 11.88 19.16
CA LEU A 76 4.75 10.45 19.44
C LEU A 76 5.00 9.70 18.14
N PHE A 77 5.93 8.75 18.15
CA PHE A 77 6.16 7.80 17.09
C PHE A 77 6.12 6.37 17.66
N VAL A 78 5.49 5.45 16.92
CA VAL A 78 5.42 4.02 17.24
C VAL A 78 5.61 3.20 15.97
N ALA A 79 6.61 2.32 15.97
CA ALA A 79 6.81 1.28 14.96
C ALA A 79 6.96 -0.07 15.68
N LEU A 80 6.05 -1.00 15.42
CA LEU A 80 6.01 -2.29 16.12
C LEU A 80 7.09 -3.22 15.56
N GLY A 81 7.77 -3.96 16.44
CA GLY A 81 8.88 -4.84 16.03
C GLY A 81 8.46 -5.86 14.97
N VAL A 82 7.27 -6.45 15.13
CA VAL A 82 6.68 -7.39 14.18
C VAL A 82 6.43 -6.76 12.80
N CYS A 83 6.02 -5.50 12.76
CA CYS A 83 5.82 -4.75 11.52
C CYS A 83 7.14 -4.52 10.79
N ILE A 84 8.16 -4.09 11.53
CA ILE A 84 9.52 -3.84 11.00
C ILE A 84 10.10 -5.13 10.41
N GLU A 85 10.01 -6.24 11.15
CA GLU A 85 10.52 -7.55 10.73
C GLU A 85 9.80 -8.04 9.47
N GLY A 86 8.46 -8.01 9.44
CA GLY A 86 7.71 -8.50 8.28
C GLY A 86 7.92 -7.65 7.02
N PHE A 87 8.24 -6.35 7.14
CA PHE A 87 8.56 -5.52 5.97
C PHE A 87 9.85 -5.96 5.25
N ALA A 88 10.76 -6.67 5.93
CA ALA A 88 11.99 -7.16 5.33
C ALA A 88 11.73 -8.07 4.12
N VAL A 89 10.65 -8.86 4.15
CA VAL A 89 10.26 -9.80 3.08
C VAL A 89 9.19 -9.25 2.13
N MET A 90 8.84 -7.96 2.25
CA MET A 90 7.83 -7.31 1.42
C MET A 90 8.42 -6.42 0.32
N ARG A 91 7.56 -6.10 -0.64
CA ARG A 91 7.79 -5.05 -1.64
C ARG A 91 8.11 -3.72 -0.95
N LYS A 92 9.12 -3.03 -1.45
CA LYS A 92 9.69 -1.82 -0.86
C LYS A 92 8.93 -0.54 -1.22
N VAL A 93 7.60 -0.59 -1.16
CA VAL A 93 6.74 0.57 -1.39
C VAL A 93 6.05 0.98 -0.09
N ILE A 94 6.26 2.23 0.33
CA ILE A 94 5.69 2.81 1.53
C ILE A 94 4.70 3.90 1.14
N VAL A 95 3.47 3.79 1.62
CA VAL A 95 2.45 4.83 1.47
C VAL A 95 2.30 5.57 2.80
N VAL A 96 2.39 6.89 2.75
CA VAL A 96 2.29 7.76 3.93
C VAL A 96 1.17 8.76 3.76
N ASP A 97 0.36 8.93 4.80
CA ASP A 97 -0.70 9.93 4.80
C ASP A 97 -1.11 10.31 6.25
N ALA A 98 -1.69 11.50 6.40
CA ALA A 98 -2.07 12.09 7.69
C ALA A 98 -3.57 12.43 7.76
N THR A 99 -4.13 12.38 8.96
CA THR A 99 -5.50 12.83 9.22
C THR A 99 -5.56 13.67 10.49
N TRP A 100 -6.35 14.73 10.47
CA TRP A 100 -6.54 15.59 11.63
C TRP A 100 -7.21 14.84 12.77
N LEU A 101 -6.67 15.00 13.97
CA LEU A 101 -7.33 14.57 15.19
C LEU A 101 -8.56 15.44 15.42
N LYS A 102 -9.66 14.80 15.80
CA LYS A 102 -10.96 15.46 16.05
C LYS A 102 -11.26 15.59 17.53
N ASN A 103 -10.28 15.28 18.37
CA ASN A 103 -10.33 15.56 19.79
C ASN A 103 -10.05 17.05 20.04
N GLY A 104 -10.38 17.54 21.25
CA GLY A 104 -10.17 18.95 21.61
C GLY A 104 -8.70 19.39 21.74
N TYR A 105 -7.74 18.51 21.43
CA TYR A 105 -6.30 18.75 21.64
C TYR A 105 -5.56 19.07 20.33
N GLY A 106 -6.22 18.92 19.18
CA GLY A 106 -5.62 19.18 17.87
C GLY A 106 -4.53 18.17 17.50
N GLY A 107 -3.75 18.51 16.48
CA GLY A 107 -2.70 17.65 15.94
C GLY A 107 -3.18 16.70 14.83
N VAL A 108 -2.25 15.87 14.36
CA VAL A 108 -2.48 14.94 13.25
C VAL A 108 -2.02 13.53 13.60
N LEU A 109 -2.80 12.55 13.16
CA LEU A 109 -2.46 11.14 13.19
C LEU A 109 -1.90 10.74 11.82
N VAL A 110 -0.66 10.27 11.81
CA VAL A 110 0.05 9.86 10.60
C VAL A 110 0.18 8.35 10.57
N PHE A 111 -0.01 7.75 9.40
CA PHE A 111 0.29 6.34 9.16
C PHE A 111 1.30 6.20 8.03
N ALA A 112 2.33 5.38 8.26
CA ALA A 112 3.15 4.78 7.22
C ALA A 112 2.81 3.30 7.13
N LYS A 113 2.62 2.83 5.91
CA LYS A 113 2.25 1.43 5.66
C LYS A 113 2.80 0.93 4.34
N ALA A 114 2.91 -0.38 4.22
CA ALA A 114 3.17 -1.09 2.98
C ALA A 114 1.91 -1.84 2.52
N GLN A 115 2.08 -2.65 1.48
CA GLN A 115 1.08 -3.60 1.05
C GLN A 115 1.68 -5.00 1.06
N ASP A 116 0.98 -5.94 1.71
CA ASP A 116 1.42 -7.33 1.79
C ASP A 116 1.39 -8.02 0.40
N PRO A 117 1.97 -9.23 0.28
CA PRO A 117 1.89 -10.06 -0.92
C PRO A 117 0.46 -10.26 -1.49
N ASN A 118 -0.54 -10.42 -0.63
CA ASN A 118 -1.93 -10.64 -1.00
C ASN A 118 -2.73 -9.34 -1.19
N GLN A 119 -2.04 -8.20 -1.30
CA GLN A 119 -2.57 -6.85 -1.50
C GLN A 119 -3.33 -6.25 -0.29
N HIS A 120 -3.19 -6.81 0.91
CA HIS A 120 -3.73 -6.20 2.13
C HIS A 120 -2.85 -5.05 2.64
N ASP A 121 -3.47 -4.18 3.43
CA ASP A 121 -2.77 -3.10 4.10
C ASP A 121 -1.88 -3.63 5.23
N TYR A 122 -0.59 -3.29 5.17
CA TYR A 122 0.39 -3.70 6.15
C TYR A 122 0.95 -2.50 6.93
N PRO A 123 0.59 -2.31 8.21
CA PRO A 123 1.07 -1.16 8.97
C PRO A 123 2.58 -1.25 9.21
N LEU A 124 3.28 -0.12 9.11
CA LEU A 124 4.72 -0.01 9.41
C LEU A 124 4.96 0.83 10.67
N ALA A 125 4.39 2.03 10.68
CA ALA A 125 4.49 2.96 11.78
C ALA A 125 3.27 3.89 11.84
N PHE A 126 3.02 4.46 13.00
CA PHE A 126 2.09 5.57 13.16
C PHE A 126 2.65 6.61 14.12
N ALA A 127 2.17 7.84 13.99
CA ALA A 127 2.62 8.96 14.81
C ALA A 127 1.51 9.93 15.15
N VAL A 128 1.64 10.60 16.28
CA VAL A 128 0.83 11.77 16.65
C VAL A 128 1.72 12.98 16.60
N LEU A 129 1.37 13.96 15.75
CA LEU A 129 2.14 15.19 15.54
C LEU A 129 1.31 16.43 15.87
N ASP A 130 1.96 17.59 16.04
CA ASP A 130 1.32 18.87 16.36
C ASP A 130 0.60 19.52 15.16
N GLY A 131 0.92 19.11 13.93
CA GLY A 131 0.27 19.56 12.70
C GLY A 131 0.98 19.04 11.46
N GLU A 132 0.57 19.50 10.27
CA GLU A 132 1.30 19.23 9.01
C GLU A 132 2.29 20.37 8.72
N ASN A 133 3.45 20.35 9.38
CA ASN A 133 4.51 21.35 9.21
C ASN A 133 5.88 20.71 8.95
N ASP A 134 6.85 21.51 8.51
CA ASP A 134 8.18 21.04 8.10
C ASP A 134 8.92 20.28 9.22
N ALA A 135 8.89 20.81 10.44
CA ALA A 135 9.53 20.19 11.59
C ALA A 135 8.89 18.83 11.96
N SER A 136 7.56 18.74 11.90
CA SER A 136 6.80 17.54 12.23
C SER A 136 7.04 16.42 11.20
N TRP A 137 7.02 16.74 9.90
CA TRP A 137 7.26 15.77 8.84
C TRP A 137 8.70 15.30 8.81
N THR A 138 9.66 16.22 8.92
CA THR A 138 11.09 15.88 8.99
C THR A 138 11.36 14.94 10.16
N TRP A 139 10.86 15.27 11.36
CA TRP A 139 11.01 14.41 12.53
C TRP A 139 10.35 13.04 12.34
N PHE A 140 9.15 12.97 11.76
CA PHE A 140 8.48 11.71 11.47
C PHE A 140 9.33 10.81 10.54
N PHE A 141 9.86 11.37 9.46
CA PHE A 141 10.69 10.62 8.53
C PHE A 141 12.05 10.24 9.13
N GLU A 142 12.65 11.07 9.99
CA GLU A 142 13.86 10.69 10.75
C GLU A 142 13.59 9.49 11.66
N MET A 143 12.45 9.47 12.35
CA MET A 143 12.04 8.32 13.16
C MET A 143 11.78 7.10 12.30
N LEU A 144 11.12 7.26 11.14
CA LEU A 144 10.90 6.17 10.19
C LEU A 144 12.23 5.62 9.65
N LYS A 145 13.21 6.48 9.35
CA LYS A 145 14.55 6.09 8.87
C LYS A 145 15.31 5.27 9.90
N SER A 146 15.07 5.50 11.18
CA SER A 146 15.68 4.72 12.27
C SER A 146 15.24 3.24 12.31
N VAL A 147 14.13 2.92 11.66
CA VAL A 147 13.58 1.54 11.57
C VAL A 147 13.58 0.97 10.15
N ILE A 148 13.51 1.83 9.14
CA ILE A 148 13.58 1.46 7.73
C ILE A 148 14.71 2.29 7.10
N PRO A 149 15.90 1.69 6.90
CA PRO A 149 17.03 2.39 6.31
C PRO A 149 16.73 2.89 4.89
N ASP A 150 17.33 4.03 4.53
CA ASP A 150 17.24 4.58 3.18
C ASP A 150 17.92 3.66 2.15
N SER A 151 17.30 3.52 0.98
CA SER A 151 17.71 2.57 -0.07
C SER A 151 17.13 2.99 -1.41
N SER A 152 17.88 2.73 -2.50
CA SER A 152 17.42 2.93 -3.87
C SER A 152 16.29 2.00 -4.31
N GLU A 153 15.99 0.98 -3.52
CA GLU A 153 14.85 0.08 -3.72
C GLU A 153 13.55 0.66 -3.14
N LEU A 154 13.63 1.63 -2.23
CA LEU A 154 12.46 2.21 -1.60
C LEU A 154 11.71 3.14 -2.53
N VAL A 155 10.39 3.01 -2.52
CA VAL A 155 9.47 3.93 -3.18
C VAL A 155 8.49 4.47 -2.15
N PHE A 156 8.46 5.78 -1.98
CA PHE A 156 7.41 6.47 -1.25
C PHE A 156 6.27 6.87 -2.18
N MET A 157 5.04 6.62 -1.76
CA MET A 157 3.83 7.10 -2.41
C MET A 157 3.10 8.02 -1.44
N SER A 158 2.83 9.26 -1.83
CA SER A 158 2.09 10.17 -0.96
C SER A 158 1.27 11.19 -1.76
N ASN A 159 0.48 11.99 -1.06
CA ASN A 159 -0.23 13.11 -1.69
C ASN A 159 0.76 14.22 -2.14
N ARG A 160 0.27 15.25 -2.85
CA ARG A 160 1.13 16.36 -3.33
C ARG A 160 1.44 17.43 -2.28
N ASN A 161 1.41 17.10 -0.98
CA ASN A 161 1.83 18.03 0.06
C ASN A 161 3.34 18.29 -0.07
N ARG A 162 3.70 19.51 -0.51
CA ARG A 162 5.09 19.93 -0.74
C ARG A 162 5.99 19.76 0.47
N ILE A 163 5.45 19.95 1.68
CA ILE A 163 6.21 19.82 2.93
C ILE A 163 6.60 18.36 3.14
N MET A 164 5.67 17.43 2.95
CA MET A 164 5.94 16.00 3.05
C MET A 164 6.93 15.54 1.95
N ILE A 165 6.77 16.02 0.71
CA ILE A 165 7.68 15.68 -0.39
C ILE A 165 9.11 16.15 -0.08
N SER A 166 9.26 17.39 0.40
CA SER A 166 10.54 17.96 0.81
C SER A 166 11.18 17.13 1.93
N ALA A 167 10.40 16.77 2.95
CA ALA A 167 10.90 15.96 4.06
C ALA A 167 11.35 14.56 3.62
N ILE A 168 10.62 13.90 2.72
CA ILE A 168 11.04 12.62 2.13
C ILE A 168 12.36 12.80 1.37
N ALA A 169 12.46 13.79 0.49
CA ALA A 169 13.66 14.01 -0.31
C ALA A 169 14.91 14.31 0.55
N ASN A 170 14.73 15.03 1.66
CA ASN A 170 15.83 15.36 2.58
C ASN A 170 16.26 14.17 3.43
N VAL A 171 15.31 13.36 3.94
CA VAL A 171 15.61 12.27 4.86
C VAL A 171 15.94 10.97 4.12
N PHE A 172 15.31 10.70 2.99
CA PHE A 172 15.46 9.52 2.15
C PHE A 172 15.93 9.88 0.72
N PRO A 173 17.14 10.44 0.56
CA PRO A 173 17.62 10.91 -0.74
C PRO A 173 17.82 9.79 -1.77
N GLN A 174 17.97 8.53 -1.35
CA GLN A 174 18.09 7.40 -2.28
C GLN A 174 16.72 6.86 -2.72
N ALA A 175 15.68 7.04 -1.90
CA ALA A 175 14.36 6.55 -2.22
C ALA A 175 13.72 7.33 -3.37
N HIS A 176 12.92 6.64 -4.15
CA HIS A 176 12.09 7.26 -5.18
C HIS A 176 10.77 7.71 -4.57
N HIS A 177 10.15 8.74 -5.17
CA HIS A 177 8.88 9.26 -4.68
C HIS A 177 7.88 9.45 -5.81
N GLY A 178 6.70 8.86 -5.64
CA GLY A 178 5.56 8.92 -6.55
C GLY A 178 4.39 9.72 -5.97
N HIS A 179 3.72 10.46 -6.85
CA HIS A 179 2.51 11.20 -6.55
C HIS A 179 1.29 10.28 -6.64
N CYS A 180 0.47 10.29 -5.59
CA CYS A 180 -0.81 9.62 -5.60
C CYS A 180 -1.69 10.14 -6.75
N LEU A 181 -2.04 9.23 -7.67
CA LEU A 181 -2.80 9.55 -8.88
C LEU A 181 -4.21 10.04 -8.57
N TRP A 182 -4.83 9.55 -7.48
CA TRP A 182 -6.15 10.01 -7.04
C TRP A 182 -6.12 11.47 -6.56
N HIS A 183 -5.13 11.84 -5.75
CA HIS A 183 -4.98 13.23 -5.30
C HIS A 183 -4.65 14.15 -6.49
N LEU A 184 -3.80 13.69 -7.40
CA LEU A 184 -3.46 14.47 -8.59
C LEU A 184 -4.69 14.63 -9.52
N LYS A 185 -5.51 13.59 -9.68
CA LYS A 185 -6.80 13.64 -10.38
C LYS A 185 -7.73 14.72 -9.81
N GLU A 186 -7.86 14.78 -8.48
CA GLU A 186 -8.70 15.79 -7.82
C GLU A 186 -8.25 17.22 -8.12
N ILE A 187 -6.95 17.45 -8.33
CA ILE A 187 -6.43 18.75 -8.73
C ILE A 187 -6.64 18.99 -10.23
N VAL A 188 -6.26 18.04 -11.09
CA VAL A 188 -6.36 18.16 -12.56
C VAL A 188 -7.78 18.47 -13.01
N LYS A 189 -8.79 17.83 -12.41
CA LYS A 189 -10.19 18.07 -12.76
C LYS A 189 -10.66 19.50 -12.45
N LEU A 190 -10.03 20.20 -11.50
CA LEU A 190 -10.37 21.59 -11.19
C LEU A 190 -9.94 22.56 -12.29
N HIS A 191 -8.90 22.20 -13.07
CA HIS A 191 -8.38 22.97 -14.20
C HIS A 191 -9.09 22.66 -15.53
N ALA A 192 -10.11 21.81 -15.52
CA ALA A 192 -10.94 21.54 -16.69
C ALA A 192 -12.00 22.64 -16.89
N CYS A 193 -12.09 23.15 -18.14
CA CYS A 193 -13.02 24.21 -18.53
C CYS A 193 -14.00 23.71 -19.60
N GLY A 194 -15.29 24.03 -19.46
CA GLY A 194 -16.31 23.72 -20.47
C GLY A 194 -16.65 22.22 -20.65
N VAL A 195 -16.19 21.36 -19.74
CA VAL A 195 -16.35 19.90 -19.82
C VAL A 195 -16.74 19.30 -18.46
N ARG A 196 -17.28 18.07 -18.47
CA ARG A 196 -17.58 17.33 -17.23
C ARG A 196 -16.28 16.94 -16.52
N LYS A 197 -16.00 17.60 -15.40
CA LYS A 197 -14.77 17.45 -14.59
C LYS A 197 -14.46 15.99 -14.22
N ASP A 198 -15.49 15.21 -13.86
CA ASP A 198 -15.29 13.81 -13.48
C ASP A 198 -14.78 12.95 -14.64
N ILE A 199 -15.23 13.19 -15.88
CA ILE A 199 -14.68 12.49 -17.06
C ILE A 199 -13.19 12.81 -17.19
N VAL A 200 -12.82 14.08 -17.08
CA VAL A 200 -11.42 14.51 -17.20
C VAL A 200 -10.56 13.83 -16.14
N GLY A 201 -11.06 13.76 -14.91
CA GLY A 201 -10.40 13.01 -13.84
C GLY A 201 -10.21 11.53 -14.20
N HIS A 202 -11.27 10.85 -14.64
CA HIS A 202 -11.16 9.45 -15.05
C HIS A 202 -10.16 9.23 -16.19
N ARG A 203 -10.22 10.06 -17.25
CA ARG A 203 -9.27 10.00 -18.37
C ARG A 203 -7.84 10.29 -17.93
N PHE A 204 -7.64 11.24 -17.02
CA PHE A 204 -6.33 11.51 -16.45
C PHE A 204 -5.77 10.31 -15.68
N MET A 205 -6.59 9.64 -14.86
CA MET A 205 -6.14 8.43 -14.17
C MET A 205 -5.78 7.30 -15.15
N GLU A 206 -6.49 7.16 -16.27
CA GLU A 206 -6.13 6.19 -17.31
C GLU A 206 -4.72 6.45 -17.86
N LEU A 207 -4.36 7.72 -18.09
CA LEU A 207 -3.01 8.10 -18.52
C LEU A 207 -1.93 7.54 -17.57
N GLY A 208 -2.15 7.62 -16.26
CA GLY A 208 -1.18 7.16 -15.26
C GLY A 208 -0.94 5.65 -15.26
N ARG A 209 -1.81 4.86 -15.91
CA ARG A 209 -1.86 3.40 -15.81
C ARG A 209 -1.35 2.65 -17.04
N TYR A 210 -1.07 3.34 -18.14
CA TYR A 210 -0.53 2.71 -19.34
C TYR A 210 0.81 2.02 -19.07
N TYR A 211 1.01 0.89 -19.74
CA TYR A 211 2.20 0.05 -19.59
C TYR A 211 3.28 0.35 -20.66
N THR A 212 2.89 0.96 -21.79
CA THR A 212 3.81 1.25 -22.89
C THR A 212 3.81 2.74 -23.23
N VAL A 213 4.97 3.24 -23.68
CA VAL A 213 5.13 4.66 -24.05
C VAL A 213 4.28 4.99 -25.27
N ALA A 214 4.11 4.04 -26.19
CA ALA A 214 3.28 4.21 -27.38
C ALA A 214 1.80 4.43 -27.01
N ASP A 215 1.24 3.56 -26.18
CA ASP A 215 -0.17 3.66 -25.76
C ASP A 215 -0.37 4.94 -24.91
N PHE A 216 0.59 5.25 -24.01
CA PHE A 216 0.58 6.50 -23.24
C PHE A 216 0.55 7.72 -24.16
N ASN A 217 1.49 7.84 -25.10
CA ASN A 217 1.60 9.02 -25.97
C ASN A 217 0.34 9.21 -26.81
N SER A 218 -0.20 8.13 -27.39
CA SER A 218 -1.46 8.18 -28.13
C SER A 218 -2.62 8.69 -27.27
N ALA A 219 -2.74 8.22 -26.03
CA ALA A 219 -3.77 8.66 -25.11
C ALA A 219 -3.53 10.10 -24.61
N TYR A 220 -2.28 10.49 -24.42
CA TYR A 220 -1.86 11.82 -23.98
C TYR A 220 -2.18 12.88 -25.03
N ASP A 221 -1.94 12.58 -26.31
CA ASP A 221 -2.33 13.44 -27.43
C ASP A 221 -3.85 13.57 -27.54
N SER A 222 -4.59 12.48 -27.36
CA SER A 222 -6.06 12.52 -27.31
C SER A 222 -6.57 13.36 -26.13
N PHE A 223 -5.92 13.27 -24.97
CA PHE A 223 -6.23 14.08 -23.79
C PHE A 223 -5.95 15.57 -24.03
N LYS A 224 -4.85 15.90 -24.72
CA LYS A 224 -4.51 17.27 -25.14
C LYS A 224 -5.59 17.90 -26.02
N ILE A 225 -6.07 17.15 -27.02
CA ILE A 225 -7.10 17.63 -27.96
C ILE A 225 -8.45 17.76 -27.24
N SER A 226 -8.81 16.78 -26.41
CA SER A 226 -10.13 16.73 -25.76
C SER A 226 -10.25 17.69 -24.58
N TYR A 227 -9.15 17.92 -23.84
CA TYR A 227 -9.15 18.66 -22.57
C TYR A 227 -7.97 19.64 -22.46
N PRO A 228 -7.84 20.61 -23.40
CA PRO A 228 -6.65 21.46 -23.52
C PRO A 228 -6.32 22.25 -22.25
N SER A 229 -7.32 22.72 -21.50
CA SER A 229 -7.11 23.45 -20.23
C SER A 229 -6.53 22.57 -19.13
N ALA A 230 -7.04 21.34 -18.99
CA ALA A 230 -6.53 20.38 -18.01
C ALA A 230 -5.15 19.86 -18.42
N TYR A 231 -4.95 19.59 -19.71
CA TYR A 231 -3.65 19.24 -20.28
C TYR A 231 -2.58 20.30 -19.97
N LYS A 232 -2.90 21.59 -20.16
CA LYS A 232 -1.97 22.68 -19.87
C LYS A 232 -1.47 22.62 -18.42
N TYR A 233 -2.38 22.42 -17.47
CA TYR A 233 -2.00 22.22 -16.07
C TYR A 233 -1.10 20.99 -15.89
N VAL A 234 -1.46 19.85 -16.47
CA VAL A 234 -0.65 18.62 -16.35
C VAL A 234 0.76 18.83 -16.90
N GLU A 235 0.91 19.45 -18.06
CA GLU A 235 2.21 19.67 -18.70
C GLU A 235 3.07 20.70 -17.95
N GLU A 236 2.47 21.76 -17.42
CA GLU A 236 3.21 22.85 -16.78
C GLU A 236 3.46 22.64 -15.28
N GLN A 237 2.64 21.83 -14.60
CA GLN A 237 2.59 21.75 -13.13
C GLN A 237 2.77 20.33 -12.58
N THR A 238 3.14 19.35 -13.41
CA THR A 238 3.40 17.96 -12.97
C THR A 238 4.61 17.37 -13.67
N GLU A 239 5.25 16.41 -13.02
CA GLU A 239 6.35 15.63 -13.60
C GLU A 239 5.88 14.20 -13.90
N LYS A 240 5.89 13.80 -15.18
CA LYS A 240 5.32 12.52 -15.64
C LYS A 240 5.99 11.31 -14.97
N ASP A 241 7.29 11.42 -14.69
CA ASP A 241 8.10 10.43 -13.97
C ASP A 241 7.72 10.29 -12.47
N ARG A 242 6.80 11.10 -11.96
CA ARG A 242 6.26 10.99 -10.59
C ARG A 242 4.90 10.31 -10.51
N TRP A 243 4.12 10.23 -11.59
CA TRP A 243 2.74 9.73 -11.52
C TRP A 243 2.37 8.73 -12.62
N ALA A 244 3.05 8.75 -13.76
CA ALA A 244 2.78 7.82 -14.85
C ALA A 244 3.65 6.58 -14.69
N ARG A 245 3.00 5.41 -14.58
CA ARG A 245 3.66 4.11 -14.45
C ARG A 245 4.80 3.92 -15.45
N VAL A 246 4.57 4.26 -16.71
CA VAL A 246 5.51 4.05 -17.81
C VAL A 246 6.80 4.87 -17.71
N PHE A 247 6.78 5.99 -17.00
CA PHE A 247 7.95 6.87 -16.83
C PHE A 247 8.54 6.79 -15.43
N PHE A 248 7.88 6.10 -14.49
CA PHE A 248 8.38 5.99 -13.12
C PHE A 248 9.62 5.09 -13.09
N PRO A 249 10.73 5.51 -12.46
CA PRO A 249 12.03 4.84 -12.57
C PRO A 249 12.15 3.51 -11.78
N ARG A 250 11.11 3.11 -11.04
CA ARG A 250 11.10 1.92 -10.18
C ARG A 250 9.76 1.19 -10.21
N ASP A 251 9.73 0.03 -9.57
CA ASP A 251 8.51 -0.78 -9.48
C ASP A 251 7.55 -0.20 -8.43
N MET A 252 6.48 0.46 -8.87
CA MET A 252 5.33 0.79 -8.02
C MET A 252 4.32 -0.37 -7.93
N TYR A 253 4.52 -1.44 -8.70
CA TYR A 253 3.61 -2.59 -8.81
C TYR A 253 2.18 -2.14 -9.14
N ASN A 254 1.20 -2.60 -8.34
CA ASN A 254 -0.21 -2.24 -8.43
C ASN A 254 -0.58 -0.98 -7.64
N LEU A 255 0.39 -0.28 -7.02
CA LEU A 255 0.11 0.92 -6.24
C LEU A 255 0.23 2.16 -7.13
N ASP A 256 -0.89 2.83 -7.36
CA ASP A 256 -0.99 4.11 -8.08
C ASP A 256 -1.73 5.18 -7.26
N THR A 257 -2.30 4.80 -6.11
CA THR A 257 -3.08 5.67 -5.23
C THR A 257 -2.77 5.40 -3.77
N SER A 258 -2.99 6.43 -2.94
CA SER A 258 -3.00 6.32 -1.49
C SER A 258 -4.37 5.90 -0.93
N ASN A 259 -5.30 5.44 -1.78
CA ASN A 259 -6.65 4.98 -1.38
C ASN A 259 -6.57 3.93 -0.28
N SER A 260 -5.52 3.12 -0.31
CA SER A 260 -5.28 2.13 0.72
C SER A 260 -5.05 2.84 2.08
N VAL A 261 -4.33 3.97 2.17
CA VAL A 261 -4.17 4.70 3.44
C VAL A 261 -5.49 5.37 3.83
N GLU A 262 -6.28 5.85 2.87
CA GLU A 262 -7.63 6.37 3.16
C GLU A 262 -8.53 5.29 3.78
N SER A 263 -8.44 4.04 3.34
CA SER A 263 -9.09 2.90 3.98
C SER A 263 -8.66 2.77 5.45
N MET A 264 -7.36 2.81 5.72
CA MET A 264 -6.82 2.75 7.09
C MET A 264 -7.29 3.95 7.95
N LYS A 265 -7.30 5.17 7.39
CA LYS A 265 -7.86 6.35 8.06
C LYS A 265 -9.33 6.18 8.39
N ASN A 266 -10.13 5.61 7.49
CA ASN A 266 -11.54 5.37 7.71
C ASN A 266 -11.77 4.36 8.84
N VAL A 267 -10.93 3.34 8.97
CA VAL A 267 -10.96 2.38 10.10
C VAL A 267 -10.76 3.09 11.45
N PHE A 268 -9.87 4.08 11.51
CA PHE A 268 -9.54 4.80 12.74
C PHE A 268 -10.26 6.14 12.91
N LYS A 269 -11.23 6.46 12.04
CA LYS A 269 -11.94 7.75 12.04
C LYS A 269 -12.64 8.07 13.35
N GLU A 270 -13.19 7.06 14.03
CA GLU A 270 -13.80 7.23 15.36
C GLU A 270 -12.72 7.41 16.44
N ALA A 271 -11.61 6.67 16.35
CA ALA A 271 -10.52 6.76 17.31
C ALA A 271 -9.84 8.15 17.34
N THR A 272 -9.93 8.94 16.26
CA THR A 272 -9.38 10.31 16.23
C THR A 272 -10.12 11.28 17.13
N THR A 273 -11.30 10.94 17.65
CA THR A 273 -12.03 11.75 18.65
C THR A 273 -11.66 11.37 20.09
N TRP A 274 -10.90 10.29 20.28
CA TRP A 274 -10.59 9.74 21.60
C TRP A 274 -9.36 10.40 22.23
N ALA A 275 -9.18 10.18 23.53
CA ALA A 275 -7.94 10.49 24.23
C ALA A 275 -6.79 9.60 23.74
N LEU A 276 -5.54 9.99 24.05
CA LEU A 276 -4.35 9.33 23.51
C LEU A 276 -4.33 7.82 23.76
N ILE A 277 -4.47 7.36 25.02
CA ILE A 277 -4.34 5.93 25.35
C ILE A 277 -5.44 5.08 24.70
N PRO A 278 -6.74 5.41 24.80
CA PRO A 278 -7.78 4.68 24.09
C PRO A 278 -7.56 4.64 22.56
N MET A 279 -7.05 5.72 21.96
CA MET A 279 -6.71 5.74 20.55
C MET A 279 -5.56 4.78 20.22
N LEU A 280 -4.49 4.76 21.04
CA LEU A 280 -3.38 3.81 20.88
C LEU A 280 -3.88 2.37 21.01
N ASP A 281 -4.68 2.07 22.02
CA ASP A 281 -5.26 0.73 22.21
C ASP A 281 -6.13 0.29 21.04
N CYS A 282 -6.91 1.21 20.46
CA CYS A 282 -7.68 0.94 19.25
C CYS A 282 -6.78 0.55 18.07
N ILE A 283 -5.72 1.32 17.84
CA ILE A 283 -4.77 1.09 16.74
C ILE A 283 -4.05 -0.25 16.93
N ILE A 284 -3.46 -0.47 18.10
CA ILE A 284 -2.72 -1.70 18.42
C ILE A 284 -3.64 -2.93 18.40
N GLY A 285 -4.87 -2.81 18.93
CA GLY A 285 -5.88 -3.86 18.87
C GLY A 285 -6.25 -4.24 17.44
N LYS A 286 -6.48 -3.26 16.57
CA LYS A 286 -6.77 -3.53 15.15
C LYS A 286 -5.61 -4.14 14.40
N PHE A 287 -4.39 -3.69 14.66
CA PHE A 287 -3.21 -4.30 14.07
C PHE A 287 -3.07 -5.76 14.56
N SER A 288 -3.33 -6.04 15.84
CA SER A 288 -3.35 -7.42 16.36
C SER A 288 -4.38 -8.30 15.63
N ASP A 289 -5.61 -7.81 15.47
CA ASP A 289 -6.67 -8.52 14.76
C ASP A 289 -6.27 -8.84 13.31
N TRP A 290 -5.72 -7.85 12.58
CA TRP A 290 -5.25 -8.04 11.21
C TRP A 290 -4.09 -9.03 11.13
N PHE A 291 -3.11 -8.94 12.02
CA PHE A 291 -1.99 -9.88 12.06
C PHE A 291 -2.48 -11.31 12.29
N ASN A 292 -3.41 -11.51 13.23
CA ASN A 292 -3.98 -12.82 13.49
C ASN A 292 -4.80 -13.34 12.30
N GLN A 293 -5.61 -12.49 11.68
CA GLN A 293 -6.42 -12.86 10.52
C GLN A 293 -5.53 -13.25 9.34
N HIS A 294 -4.60 -12.38 8.93
CA HIS A 294 -3.75 -12.65 7.78
C HIS A 294 -2.77 -13.81 8.01
N ARG A 295 -2.33 -14.05 9.26
CA ARG A 295 -1.58 -15.28 9.59
C ARG A 295 -2.42 -16.53 9.34
N LYS A 296 -3.69 -16.55 9.78
CA LYS A 296 -4.58 -17.67 9.51
C LYS A 296 -4.78 -17.86 8.02
N ASP A 297 -4.96 -16.77 7.28
CA ASP A 297 -5.16 -16.81 5.83
C ASP A 297 -3.91 -17.32 5.10
N ALA A 298 -2.72 -16.92 5.53
CA ALA A 298 -1.45 -17.38 4.98
C ALA A 298 -1.21 -18.87 5.21
N VAL A 299 -1.62 -19.40 6.37
CA VAL A 299 -1.50 -20.84 6.71
C VAL A 299 -2.63 -21.68 6.12
N ALA A 300 -3.81 -21.10 5.87
CA ALA A 300 -4.95 -21.80 5.28
C ALA A 300 -4.76 -22.12 3.79
N GLY A 301 -3.73 -21.56 3.14
CA GLY A 301 -3.39 -21.87 1.76
C GLY A 301 -3.08 -23.37 1.56
N SER A 302 -3.46 -23.91 0.40
CA SER A 302 -3.03 -25.25 -0.01
C SER A 302 -1.50 -25.28 -0.12
N ILE A 303 -0.88 -26.32 0.45
CA ILE A 303 0.57 -26.57 0.37
C ILE A 303 1.05 -26.65 -1.09
N ASP A 304 0.19 -27.11 -2.00
CA ASP A 304 0.46 -27.21 -3.43
C ASP A 304 0.50 -25.83 -4.12
N SER A 305 -0.16 -24.83 -3.51
CA SER A 305 -0.23 -23.46 -4.01
C SER A 305 0.84 -22.59 -3.35
N LYS A 306 2.03 -22.58 -3.95
CA LYS A 306 3.13 -21.71 -3.53
C LYS A 306 2.87 -20.21 -3.72
N LEU A 307 1.74 -19.80 -4.30
CA LEU A 307 1.33 -18.41 -4.51
C LEU A 307 0.20 -17.98 -3.60
N VAL A 308 0.20 -16.69 -3.24
CA VAL A 308 -0.88 -16.05 -2.48
C VAL A 308 -2.22 -16.11 -3.23
N PRO A 309 -3.35 -16.19 -2.50
CA PRO A 309 -4.69 -16.34 -3.09
C PRO A 309 -5.01 -15.32 -4.18
N ARG A 310 -4.63 -14.05 -4.00
CA ARG A 310 -4.92 -12.96 -4.96
C ARG A 310 -4.31 -13.26 -6.33
N VAL A 311 -3.03 -13.60 -6.39
CA VAL A 311 -2.34 -13.90 -7.65
C VAL A 311 -2.84 -15.20 -8.24
N LYS A 312 -3.06 -16.23 -7.41
CA LYS A 312 -3.65 -17.50 -7.86
C LYS A 312 -5.00 -17.29 -8.55
N ASN A 313 -5.90 -16.53 -7.92
CA ASN A 313 -7.23 -16.26 -8.44
C ASN A 313 -7.15 -15.45 -9.74
N CYS A 314 -6.26 -14.45 -9.81
CA CYS A 314 -6.02 -13.69 -11.04
C CYS A 314 -5.56 -14.60 -12.19
N LEU A 315 -4.59 -15.48 -11.94
CA LEU A 315 -4.13 -16.44 -12.95
C LEU A 315 -5.23 -17.42 -13.36
N HIS A 316 -6.04 -17.88 -12.42
CA HIS A 316 -7.18 -18.76 -12.69
C HIS A 316 -8.25 -18.08 -13.56
N GLU A 317 -8.59 -16.83 -13.27
CA GLU A 317 -9.53 -16.03 -14.08
C GLU A 317 -9.02 -15.83 -15.52
N LEU A 318 -7.72 -15.54 -15.67
CA LEU A 318 -7.10 -15.35 -16.98
C LEU A 318 -6.97 -16.67 -17.77
N TRP A 319 -6.93 -17.82 -17.10
CA TRP A 319 -6.65 -19.12 -17.71
C TRP A 319 -7.58 -19.46 -18.86
N HIS A 320 -8.89 -19.25 -18.67
CA HIS A 320 -9.91 -19.59 -19.67
C HIS A 320 -9.81 -18.78 -20.96
N VAL A 321 -9.26 -17.57 -20.87
CA VAL A 321 -9.01 -16.70 -22.02
C VAL A 321 -7.66 -17.05 -22.63
N ALA A 322 -6.63 -17.20 -21.79
CA ALA A 322 -5.26 -17.50 -22.20
C ALA A 322 -5.16 -18.77 -23.06
N GLN A 323 -5.86 -19.84 -22.68
CA GLN A 323 -5.86 -21.12 -23.41
C GLN A 323 -6.45 -21.03 -24.84
N LYS A 324 -7.20 -19.96 -25.15
CA LYS A 324 -7.85 -19.76 -26.45
C LYS A 324 -7.05 -18.87 -27.39
N LEU A 325 -6.00 -18.21 -26.89
CA LEU A 325 -5.20 -17.31 -27.71
C LEU A 325 -4.33 -18.13 -28.68
N PRO A 326 -4.26 -17.74 -29.97
CA PRO A 326 -3.29 -18.32 -30.89
C PRO A 326 -1.86 -18.10 -30.37
N VAL A 327 -1.09 -19.18 -30.28
CA VAL A 327 0.33 -19.14 -29.88
C VAL A 327 1.18 -19.78 -30.96
N ARG A 328 2.16 -19.04 -31.44
CA ARG A 328 3.20 -19.55 -32.35
C ARG A 328 4.53 -19.54 -31.63
N LYS A 329 5.16 -20.71 -31.51
CA LYS A 329 6.51 -20.83 -30.98
C LYS A 329 7.51 -20.18 -31.94
N ILE A 330 8.35 -19.30 -31.42
CA ILE A 330 9.40 -18.62 -32.19
C ILE A 330 10.74 -19.32 -31.93
N ASP A 331 11.09 -19.50 -30.66
CA ASP A 331 12.36 -20.13 -30.26
C ASP A 331 12.15 -21.13 -29.11
N SER A 332 12.61 -22.36 -29.32
CA SER A 332 12.58 -23.45 -28.34
C SER A 332 13.62 -23.39 -27.25
N TYR A 333 14.77 -22.78 -27.51
CA TYR A 333 15.89 -22.73 -26.56
C TYR A 333 15.68 -21.66 -25.49
N VAL A 334 15.13 -20.51 -25.87
CA VAL A 334 14.86 -19.39 -24.96
C VAL A 334 13.38 -19.23 -24.59
N PHE A 335 12.53 -20.18 -25.01
CA PHE A 335 11.09 -20.19 -24.73
C PHE A 335 10.39 -18.89 -25.13
N GLU A 336 10.56 -18.52 -26.41
CA GLU A 336 9.92 -17.36 -27.00
C GLU A 336 8.70 -17.73 -27.84
N TYR A 337 7.65 -16.93 -27.68
CA TYR A 337 6.35 -17.15 -28.30
C TYR A 337 5.76 -15.86 -28.81
N GLU A 338 5.07 -15.96 -29.94
CA GLU A 338 4.18 -14.95 -30.47
C GLU A 338 2.74 -15.30 -30.07
N ILE A 339 2.05 -14.36 -29.46
CA ILE A 339 0.66 -14.49 -29.04
C ILE A 339 -0.16 -13.46 -29.79
N THR A 340 -1.24 -13.90 -30.42
CA THR A 340 -2.24 -13.00 -30.99
C THR A 340 -3.38 -12.83 -29.99
N ASP A 341 -3.69 -11.59 -29.59
CA ASP A 341 -4.81 -11.33 -28.69
C ASP A 341 -6.17 -11.41 -29.41
N THR A 342 -7.25 -11.16 -28.66
CA THR A 342 -8.62 -11.16 -29.18
C THR A 342 -8.90 -10.05 -30.19
N GLU A 343 -8.06 -9.01 -30.23
CA GLU A 343 -8.16 -7.87 -31.15
C GLU A 343 -7.27 -8.06 -32.38
N GLY A 344 -6.53 -9.18 -32.48
CA GLY A 344 -5.61 -9.46 -33.57
C GLY A 344 -4.23 -8.82 -33.39
N LYS A 345 -3.94 -8.18 -32.25
CA LYS A 345 -2.64 -7.58 -31.96
C LYS A 345 -1.66 -8.67 -31.53
N MET A 346 -0.44 -8.59 -32.05
CA MET A 346 0.60 -9.58 -31.82
C MET A 346 1.53 -9.12 -30.69
N PHE A 347 1.87 -10.06 -29.81
CA PHE A 347 2.75 -9.83 -28.67
C PHE A 347 3.84 -10.88 -28.61
N LEU A 348 5.07 -10.43 -28.38
CA LEU A 348 6.21 -11.30 -28.12
C LEU A 348 6.32 -11.54 -26.62
N VAL A 349 6.50 -12.80 -26.21
CA VAL A 349 6.65 -13.22 -24.82
C VAL A 349 7.86 -14.13 -24.70
N SER A 350 8.71 -13.84 -23.71
CA SER A 350 9.77 -14.74 -23.26
C SER A 350 9.44 -15.26 -21.85
N LEU A 351 9.39 -16.59 -21.70
CA LEU A 351 9.20 -17.20 -20.36
C LEU A 351 10.47 -17.10 -19.51
N VAL A 352 11.65 -17.02 -20.14
CA VAL A 352 12.94 -16.89 -19.44
C VAL A 352 13.12 -15.48 -18.90
N GLU A 353 12.90 -14.47 -19.74
CA GLU A 353 13.06 -13.07 -19.33
C GLU A 353 11.89 -12.56 -18.48
N ARG A 354 10.78 -13.30 -18.43
CA ARG A 354 9.54 -12.91 -17.73
C ARG A 354 9.05 -11.53 -18.19
N SER A 355 9.26 -11.24 -19.46
CA SER A 355 9.09 -9.92 -20.07
C SER A 355 8.31 -10.03 -21.38
N ARG A 356 7.66 -8.93 -21.79
CA ARG A 356 6.95 -8.87 -23.09
C ARG A 356 6.80 -7.48 -23.66
N THR A 357 6.36 -7.40 -24.93
CA THR A 357 6.04 -6.13 -25.61
C THR A 357 4.89 -5.34 -24.97
N CYS A 358 3.96 -6.03 -24.31
CA CYS A 358 2.85 -5.41 -23.60
C CYS A 358 3.20 -4.88 -22.20
N LYS A 359 4.38 -5.25 -21.66
CA LYS A 359 4.93 -4.77 -20.40
C LYS A 359 4.18 -5.06 -19.09
N VAL A 360 2.95 -5.60 -19.12
CA VAL A 360 2.20 -5.91 -17.88
C VAL A 360 2.98 -6.81 -16.92
N TRP A 361 3.62 -7.89 -17.41
CA TRP A 361 4.44 -8.78 -16.57
C TRP A 361 5.62 -8.03 -15.94
N ASP A 362 6.27 -7.17 -16.72
CA ASP A 362 7.42 -6.39 -16.27
C ASP A 362 7.08 -5.52 -15.04
N TYR A 363 5.85 -5.00 -14.93
CA TYR A 363 5.42 -4.16 -13.80
C TYR A 363 4.72 -4.93 -12.68
N GLU A 364 3.78 -5.82 -13.02
CA GLU A 364 2.99 -6.57 -12.04
C GLU A 364 3.78 -7.76 -11.46
N LYS A 365 4.89 -8.15 -12.10
CA LYS A 365 5.80 -9.23 -11.69
C LYS A 365 5.14 -10.62 -11.56
N PHE A 366 4.05 -10.85 -12.27
CA PHE A 366 3.47 -12.18 -12.49
C PHE A 366 2.88 -12.31 -13.90
N PRO A 367 2.65 -13.54 -14.42
CA PRO A 367 2.16 -13.75 -15.77
C PRO A 367 0.80 -13.11 -16.01
N CYS A 368 0.83 -12.06 -16.81
CA CYS A 368 -0.31 -11.47 -17.48
C CYS A 368 -0.84 -12.34 -18.64
N LEU A 369 -1.98 -12.00 -19.25
CA LEU A 369 -2.73 -12.84 -20.21
C LEU A 369 -1.86 -13.57 -21.27
N HIS A 370 -1.12 -12.84 -22.12
CA HIS A 370 -0.19 -13.44 -23.11
C HIS A 370 0.94 -14.28 -22.48
N GLY A 371 1.43 -13.91 -21.29
CA GLY A 371 2.43 -14.70 -20.55
C GLY A 371 1.86 -16.05 -20.12
N LEU A 372 0.63 -16.04 -19.65
CA LEU A 372 -0.10 -17.24 -19.30
C LEU A 372 -0.41 -18.11 -20.52
N ALA A 373 -0.74 -17.51 -21.67
CA ALA A 373 -0.95 -18.25 -22.93
C ALA A 373 0.34 -18.97 -23.38
N ALA A 374 1.48 -18.28 -23.35
CA ALA A 374 2.79 -18.89 -23.62
C ALA A 374 3.09 -20.05 -22.66
N TYR A 375 2.82 -19.89 -21.37
CA TYR A 375 3.01 -20.94 -20.37
C TYR A 375 2.10 -22.17 -20.62
N ILE A 376 0.83 -21.96 -20.96
CA ILE A 376 -0.11 -23.05 -21.29
C ILE A 376 0.38 -23.80 -22.53
N TYR A 377 0.82 -23.08 -23.56
CA TYR A 377 1.41 -23.70 -24.76
C TYR A 377 2.70 -24.47 -24.45
N TYR A 378 3.57 -23.91 -23.60
CA TYR A 378 4.81 -24.56 -23.18
C TYR A 378 4.55 -25.89 -22.45
N THR A 379 3.64 -25.88 -21.48
CA THR A 379 3.33 -27.07 -20.66
C THR A 379 2.67 -28.19 -21.46
N THR A 380 1.90 -27.85 -22.49
CA THR A 380 1.28 -28.83 -23.41
C THR A 380 2.25 -29.41 -24.43
N THR A 381 3.35 -28.71 -24.78
CA THR A 381 4.26 -29.12 -25.86
C THR A 381 5.62 -29.66 -25.41
N VAL A 382 6.17 -29.18 -24.28
CA VAL A 382 7.53 -29.51 -23.81
C VAL A 382 7.52 -30.25 -22.46
N GLY A 383 6.43 -30.16 -21.70
CA GLY A 383 6.27 -30.77 -20.38
C GLY A 383 6.59 -29.84 -19.20
N SER A 384 6.32 -30.31 -17.98
CA SER A 384 6.30 -29.50 -16.74
C SER A 384 7.67 -29.31 -16.09
N ARG A 385 8.62 -28.63 -16.74
CA ARG A 385 9.91 -28.27 -16.09
C ARG A 385 9.89 -26.95 -15.35
N ILE A 386 9.00 -26.04 -15.72
CA ILE A 386 8.79 -24.77 -15.05
C ILE A 386 7.39 -24.80 -14.46
N HIS A 387 7.27 -24.56 -13.16
CA HIS A 387 5.98 -24.37 -12.53
C HIS A 387 5.57 -22.90 -12.57
N ILE A 388 4.26 -22.64 -12.66
CA ILE A 388 3.73 -21.27 -12.78
C ILE A 388 4.19 -20.32 -11.66
N HIS A 389 4.42 -20.81 -10.43
CA HIS A 389 4.88 -19.97 -9.32
C HIS A 389 6.31 -19.44 -9.53
N GLU A 390 7.14 -20.15 -10.30
CA GLU A 390 8.51 -19.75 -10.66
C GLU A 390 8.51 -18.63 -11.73
N LEU A 391 7.35 -18.35 -12.33
CA LEU A 391 7.15 -17.23 -13.26
C LEU A 391 6.64 -15.97 -12.53
N CYS A 392 6.25 -16.10 -11.26
CA CYS A 392 5.87 -15.00 -10.40
C CYS A 392 7.08 -14.53 -9.58
N SER A 393 7.12 -13.25 -9.23
CA SER A 393 8.04 -12.76 -8.21
C SER A 393 7.81 -13.46 -6.88
N GLU A 394 8.90 -13.72 -6.17
CA GLU A 394 8.92 -14.31 -4.83
C GLU A 394 8.07 -13.51 -3.83
N TYR A 395 7.87 -12.20 -4.07
CA TYR A 395 6.96 -11.37 -3.28
C TYR A 395 5.52 -11.86 -3.26
N TYR A 396 5.12 -12.72 -4.20
CA TYR A 396 3.79 -13.32 -4.23
C TYR A 396 3.77 -14.74 -3.69
N TRP A 397 4.88 -15.22 -3.11
CA TRP A 397 4.94 -16.55 -2.54
C TRP A 397 4.25 -16.58 -1.17
N SER A 398 3.48 -17.64 -0.94
CA SER A 398 2.77 -17.86 0.33
C SER A 398 3.73 -17.94 1.52
N GLU A 399 4.96 -18.42 1.29
CA GLU A 399 6.01 -18.49 2.31
C GLU A 399 6.43 -17.10 2.79
N LEU A 400 6.74 -16.17 1.89
CA LEU A 400 7.08 -14.79 2.27
C LEU A 400 5.90 -14.08 2.95
N TRP A 401 4.68 -14.38 2.51
CA TRP A 401 3.48 -13.88 3.17
C TRP A 401 3.32 -14.43 4.60
N ALA A 402 3.58 -15.71 4.83
CA ALA A 402 3.56 -16.31 6.16
C ALA A 402 4.67 -15.74 7.05
N LEU A 403 5.88 -15.53 6.51
CA LEU A 403 6.99 -14.92 7.23
C LEU A 403 6.65 -13.50 7.70
N ALA A 404 6.00 -12.71 6.85
CA ALA A 404 5.56 -11.36 7.19
C ALA A 404 4.64 -11.28 8.42
N TYR A 405 3.84 -12.32 8.68
CA TYR A 405 2.90 -12.39 9.80
C TYR A 405 3.28 -13.43 10.86
N SER A 406 4.51 -13.95 10.81
CA SER A 406 4.99 -15.06 11.65
C SER A 406 4.97 -14.73 13.15
N ARG A 407 5.30 -13.48 13.50
CA ARG A 407 5.36 -12.99 14.88
C ARG A 407 3.98 -12.55 15.38
N THR A 408 3.70 -12.81 16.66
CA THR A 408 2.47 -12.35 17.34
C THR A 408 2.61 -10.92 17.81
N LEU A 409 1.61 -10.12 17.46
CA LEU A 409 1.41 -8.78 17.94
C LEU A 409 0.51 -8.84 19.18
N TYR A 410 1.05 -8.44 20.32
CA TYR A 410 0.34 -8.43 21.60
C TYR A 410 -0.19 -7.04 21.92
N VAL A 411 -1.45 -6.98 22.37
CA VAL A 411 -2.06 -5.76 22.90
C VAL A 411 -1.59 -5.51 24.33
N VAL A 412 -1.57 -4.25 24.77
CA VAL A 412 -1.27 -3.90 26.17
C VAL A 412 -2.52 -4.21 27.02
N PRO A 413 -2.47 -5.15 27.99
CA PRO A 413 -3.61 -5.44 28.84
C PRO A 413 -3.96 -4.26 29.76
N THR A 414 -5.25 -3.93 29.87
CA THR A 414 -5.75 -2.86 30.74
C THR A 414 -5.38 -3.07 32.22
N SER A 415 -5.27 -4.34 32.66
CA SER A 415 -4.83 -4.70 34.01
C SER A 415 -3.40 -4.26 34.33
N LEU A 416 -2.51 -4.27 33.34
CA LEU A 416 -1.11 -3.85 33.51
C LEU A 416 -0.98 -2.32 33.58
N LEU A 417 -1.94 -1.57 33.02
CA LEU A 417 -2.01 -0.12 33.15
C LEU A 417 -2.48 0.32 34.55
N GLY A 418 -3.33 -0.49 35.20
CA GLY A 418 -3.81 -0.25 36.57
C GLY A 418 -2.73 -0.43 37.65
N MET A 419 -1.80 -1.38 37.48
CA MET A 419 -0.72 -1.63 38.46
C MET A 419 0.23 -0.43 38.64
N TYR A 420 0.46 0.36 37.59
CA TYR A 420 1.31 1.56 37.65
C TYR A 420 0.61 2.81 38.21
N ARG A 421 -0.72 2.81 38.39
CA ARG A 421 -1.43 3.87 39.15
C ARG A 421 -1.08 3.84 40.64
N ILE A 422 -0.64 2.70 41.16
CA ILE A 422 -0.35 2.51 42.59
C ILE A 422 1.10 2.92 42.93
N THR A 423 2.03 2.79 41.97
CA THR A 423 3.45 3.05 42.21
C THR A 423 3.88 4.51 42.02
N SER A 424 3.06 5.38 41.40
CA SER A 424 3.37 6.82 41.24
C SER A 424 2.80 7.72 42.34
N ARG A 425 2.20 7.13 43.39
CA ARG A 425 1.69 7.84 44.58
C ARG A 425 2.62 7.72 45.81
N ARG A 426 3.91 7.44 45.61
CA ARG A 426 4.91 7.48 46.70
C ARG A 426 6.04 8.44 46.39
#